data_AF-A0A2K9DUE9-F1
#
_entry.id   AF-A0A2K9DUE9-F1
#
_cell.length_a   1.000
_cell.length_b   1.000
_cell.length_c   1.000
_cell.angle_alpha   90.00
_cell.angle_beta   90.00
_cell.angle_gamma   90.00
#
_symmetry.space_group_name_H-M   'P 1'
#
loop_
_entity.id
_entity.type
_entity.pdbx_description
1 polymer ?
#
loop_
_entity_poly.entity_id
_entity_poly.type
_entity_poly.pdbx_seq_one_letter_code
_entity_poly.pdbx_strand_id
1 'polypeptide(L)'
;MTTVITLPPALVNRSDARATIGPHDADVVLDATSTKRFASAAVDELTRALLRDAPQRVIVVNASDSLERALRLVHRARARPERTFLLTFRQVAAEALLRAV
;
A
#
# COMPACT_ATOMS: atom_id res chain seq x y z
N MET A 1 5.46 10.60 -12.39
CA MET A 1 4.15 9.95 -12.64
C MET A 1 3.73 9.27 -11.35
N THR A 2 2.45 9.25 -11.01
CA THR A 2 1.96 8.58 -9.80
C THR A 2 1.21 7.34 -10.22
N THR A 3 1.51 6.18 -9.65
CA THR A 3 0.80 4.93 -9.94
C THR A 3 -0.29 4.71 -8.91
N VAL A 4 -1.54 4.59 -9.34
CA VAL A 4 -2.67 4.25 -8.47
C VAL A 4 -2.96 2.76 -8.56
N ILE A 5 -3.08 2.12 -7.41
CA ILE A 5 -3.25 0.68 -7.28
C ILE A 5 -4.43 0.43 -6.33
N THR A 6 -5.49 -0.19 -6.83
CA THR A 6 -6.64 -0.56 -6.01
C THR A 6 -6.37 -1.89 -5.30
N LEU A 7 -6.39 -1.87 -3.97
CA LEU A 7 -6.23 -3.07 -3.17
C LEU A 7 -7.52 -3.92 -3.23
N PRO A 8 -7.39 -5.26 -3.26
CA PRO A 8 -8.55 -6.13 -3.27
C PRO A 8 -9.36 -5.99 -1.97
N PRO A 9 -10.66 -6.31 -2.00
CA PRO A 9 -11.51 -6.28 -0.80
C PRO A 9 -11.03 -7.19 0.33
N ALA A 10 -10.34 -8.27 -0.03
CA ALA A 10 -9.69 -9.21 0.88
C ALA A 10 -8.22 -9.40 0.48
N LEU A 11 -7.30 -8.84 1.27
CA LEU A 11 -5.86 -9.00 1.11
C LEU A 11 -5.38 -10.17 1.98
N VAL A 12 -5.74 -11.40 1.59
CA VAL A 12 -5.48 -12.61 2.39
C VAL A 12 -4.37 -13.49 1.80
N ASN A 13 -4.19 -13.46 0.47
CA ASN A 13 -3.18 -14.27 -0.20
C ASN A 13 -1.93 -13.44 -0.53
N ARG A 14 -0.75 -14.07 -0.41
CA ARG A 14 0.53 -13.45 -0.78
C ARG A 14 0.66 -13.20 -2.28
N SER A 15 0.06 -14.07 -3.10
CA SER A 15 0.02 -13.94 -4.57
C SER A 15 -0.61 -12.61 -4.99
N ASP A 16 -1.74 -12.27 -4.36
CA ASP A 16 -2.54 -11.10 -4.72
C ASP A 16 -1.77 -9.84 -4.35
N ALA A 17 -1.15 -9.82 -3.16
CA ALA A 17 -0.27 -8.74 -2.73
C ALA A 17 0.93 -8.50 -3.68
N ARG A 18 1.50 -9.58 -4.24
CA ARG A 18 2.64 -9.49 -5.16
C ARG A 18 2.24 -9.05 -6.57
N ALA A 19 1.11 -9.54 -7.07
CA ALA A 19 0.61 -9.19 -8.41
C ALA A 19 0.14 -7.73 -8.51
N THR A 20 -0.18 -7.13 -7.36
CA THR A 20 -0.69 -5.77 -7.24
C THR A 20 0.39 -4.70 -7.49
N ILE A 21 1.68 -5.02 -7.43
CA ILE A 21 2.78 -4.05 -7.53
C ILE A 21 3.69 -4.42 -8.71
N GLY A 22 3.75 -3.55 -9.71
CA GLY A 22 4.70 -3.62 -10.82
C GLY A 22 5.92 -2.72 -10.58
N PRO A 23 6.93 -2.72 -11.48
CA PRO A 23 8.07 -1.81 -11.35
C PRO A 23 7.58 -0.36 -11.41
N HIS A 24 7.87 0.41 -10.36
CA HIS A 24 7.42 1.79 -10.21
C HIS A 24 8.59 2.68 -9.78
N ASP A 25 9.08 3.52 -10.68
CA ASP A 25 10.16 4.48 -10.39
C ASP A 25 9.64 5.77 -9.69
N ALA A 26 8.44 5.75 -9.09
CA ALA A 26 7.76 6.96 -8.62
C ALA A 26 6.78 6.73 -7.45
N ASP A 27 5.99 7.75 -7.10
CA ASP A 27 5.00 7.72 -6.02
C ASP A 27 3.90 6.67 -6.30
N VAL A 28 3.61 5.83 -5.31
CA VAL A 28 2.54 4.81 -5.36
C VAL A 28 1.38 5.23 -4.47
N VAL A 29 0.17 5.17 -4.99
CA VAL A 29 -1.07 5.37 -4.24
C VAL A 29 -1.79 4.04 -4.13
N LEU A 30 -1.97 3.54 -2.91
CA LEU A 30 -2.76 2.34 -2.61
C LEU A 30 -4.16 2.76 -2.18
N ASP A 31 -5.16 2.49 -3.01
CA ASP A 31 -6.55 2.67 -2.64
C ASP A 31 -7.05 1.45 -1.86
N ALA A 32 -7.28 1.64 -0.57
CA ALA A 32 -7.76 0.61 0.36
C ALA A 32 -9.26 0.71 0.67
N THR A 33 -10.02 1.55 -0.07
CA THR A 33 -11.44 1.82 0.19
C THR A 33 -12.29 0.54 0.32
N SER A 34 -12.01 -0.47 -0.51
CA SER A 34 -12.71 -1.75 -0.48
C SER A 34 -12.13 -2.78 0.50
N THR A 35 -10.93 -2.58 1.03
CA THR A 35 -10.18 -3.59 1.79
C THR A 35 -10.68 -3.69 3.23
N LYS A 36 -11.55 -4.68 3.48
CA LYS A 36 -12.16 -4.91 4.80
C LYS A 36 -11.48 -6.04 5.58
N ARG A 37 -10.77 -6.94 4.89
CA ARG A 37 -10.12 -8.11 5.48
C ARG A 37 -8.69 -8.20 5.00
N PHE A 38 -7.77 -8.52 5.89
CA PHE A 38 -6.38 -8.75 5.56
C PHE A 38 -5.76 -9.83 6.44
N ALA A 39 -4.72 -10.48 5.93
CA ALA A 39 -3.85 -11.35 6.70
C ALA A 39 -2.49 -10.68 6.88
N SER A 40 -1.89 -10.75 8.07
CA SER A 40 -0.58 -10.14 8.37
C SER A 40 0.51 -10.60 7.40
N ALA A 41 0.44 -11.86 6.95
CA ALA A 41 1.38 -12.41 5.98
C ALA A 41 1.25 -11.78 4.57
N ALA A 42 0.05 -11.37 4.17
CA ALA A 42 -0.18 -10.69 2.89
C ALA A 42 0.25 -9.22 2.95
N VAL A 43 0.06 -8.55 4.10
CA VAL A 43 0.58 -7.20 4.37
C VAL A 43 2.12 -7.19 4.38
N ASP A 44 2.76 -8.21 4.97
CA ASP A 44 4.21 -8.41 4.90
C ASP A 44 4.69 -8.55 3.46
N GLU A 45 4.02 -9.36 2.64
CA GLU A 45 4.38 -9.55 1.23
C GLU A 45 4.20 -8.26 0.41
N LEU A 46 3.10 -7.53 0.61
CA LEU A 46 2.86 -6.22 -0.03
C LEU A 46 4.00 -5.24 0.29
N THR A 47 4.37 -5.13 1.57
CA THR A 47 5.45 -4.25 2.02
C THR A 47 6.79 -4.65 1.43
N ARG A 48 7.08 -5.96 1.35
CA ARG A 48 8.30 -6.48 0.70
C ARG A 48 8.35 -6.15 -0.78
N ALA A 49 7.23 -6.31 -1.49
CA ALA A 49 7.14 -5.97 -2.90
C ALA A 49 7.38 -4.47 -3.14
N LEU A 50 6.78 -3.59 -2.33
CA LEU A 50 7.05 -2.14 -2.38
C LEU A 50 8.52 -1.83 -2.11
N LEU A 51 9.13 -2.42 -1.07
CA LEU A 51 10.54 -2.17 -0.78
C LEU A 51 11.50 -2.67 -1.87
N ARG A 52 11.13 -3.73 -2.60
CA ARG A 52 11.91 -4.24 -3.72
C ARG A 52 11.85 -3.30 -4.91
N ASP A 53 10.67 -2.77 -5.20
CA ASP A 53 10.45 -1.88 -6.33
C ASP A 53 10.89 -0.43 -6.01
N ALA A 54 11.17 -0.14 -4.73
CA ALA A 54 11.82 1.08 -4.23
C ALA A 54 11.15 2.40 -4.64
N PRO A 55 9.82 2.56 -4.44
CA PRO A 55 9.15 3.82 -4.69
C PRO A 55 9.68 4.89 -3.74
N GLN A 56 9.62 6.16 -4.14
CA GLN A 56 9.99 7.26 -3.24
C GLN A 56 8.97 7.43 -2.10
N ARG A 57 7.68 7.26 -2.42
CA ARG A 57 6.56 7.44 -1.50
C ARG A 57 5.46 6.44 -1.76
N VAL A 58 4.82 5.99 -0.68
CA VAL A 58 3.59 5.19 -0.71
C VAL A 58 2.52 5.94 0.07
N ILE A 59 1.42 6.27 -0.61
CA ILE A 59 0.26 6.94 -0.03
C ILE A 59 -0.87 5.91 0.04
N VAL A 60 -1.35 5.60 1.24
CA VAL A 60 -2.48 4.69 1.43
C VAL A 60 -3.74 5.51 1.66
N VAL A 61 -4.75 5.31 0.83
CA VAL A 61 -6.00 6.05 0.86
C VAL A 61 -7.11 5.18 1.44
N ASN A 62 -7.92 5.74 2.34
CA ASN A 62 -9.11 5.11 2.90
C ASN A 62 -8.87 3.73 3.55
N ALA A 63 -7.68 3.53 4.12
CA ALA A 63 -7.42 2.35 4.93
C ALA A 63 -8.20 2.38 6.25
N SER A 64 -8.61 1.21 6.71
CA SER A 64 -9.10 1.05 8.08
C SER A 64 -7.97 1.20 9.10
N ASP A 65 -8.29 1.61 10.32
CA ASP A 65 -7.32 1.77 11.40
C ASP A 65 -6.48 0.52 11.66
N SER A 66 -7.09 -0.67 11.54
CA SER A 66 -6.41 -1.95 11.73
C SER A 66 -5.40 -2.24 10.62
N LEU A 67 -5.76 -1.94 9.37
CA LEU A 67 -4.86 -2.08 8.22
C LEU A 67 -3.72 -1.07 8.29
N GLU A 68 -4.01 0.18 8.64
CA GLU A 68 -2.99 1.22 8.84
C GLU A 68 -1.98 0.81 9.92
N ARG A 69 -2.44 0.34 11.08
CA ARG A 69 -1.57 -0.16 12.14
C ARG A 69 -0.70 -1.32 11.67
N ALA A 70 -1.26 -2.27 10.93
CA ALA A 70 -0.52 -3.40 10.39
C ALA A 70 0.57 -2.95 9.41
N LEU A 71 0.25 -2.04 8.48
CA LEU A 71 1.19 -1.50 7.51
C LEU A 71 2.32 -0.71 8.19
N ARG A 72 2.01 0.13 9.19
CA ARG A 72 3.03 0.86 9.96
C ARG A 72 3.98 -0.09 10.68
N LEU A 73 3.44 -1.12 11.34
CA LEU A 73 4.23 -2.10 12.08
C LEU A 73 5.19 -2.85 11.14
N VAL A 74 4.67 -3.38 10.03
CA VAL A 74 5.43 -4.16 9.06
C VAL A 74 6.45 -3.29 8.34
N HIS A 75 6.07 -2.09 7.90
CA HIS A 75 6.98 -1.13 7.28
C HIS A 75 8.14 -0.79 8.22
N ARG A 76 7.87 -0.48 9.49
CA ARG A 76 8.92 -0.23 10.49
C ARG A 76 9.83 -1.43 10.72
N ALA A 77 9.28 -2.65 10.73
CA ALA A 77 10.04 -3.87 10.91
C ALA A 77 10.94 -4.23 9.71
N ARG A 78 10.61 -3.73 8.51
CA ARG A 78 11.29 -4.06 7.26
C ARG A 78 12.16 -2.93 6.70
N ALA A 79 11.85 -1.68 7.02
CA ALA A 79 12.57 -0.52 6.55
C ALA A 79 14.02 -0.57 7.02
N ARG A 80 14.95 -0.34 6.09
CA ARG A 80 16.37 -0.13 6.38
C ARG A 80 16.75 1.29 5.93
N PRO A 81 17.74 1.94 6.56
CA PRO A 81 18.16 3.28 6.17
C PRO A 81 18.50 3.42 4.67
N GLU A 82 19.05 2.35 4.09
CA GLU A 82 19.48 2.30 2.69
C GLU A 82 18.35 1.97 1.70
N ARG A 83 17.23 1.42 2.18
CA ARG A 83 16.10 0.96 1.36
C ARG A 83 14.80 1.14 2.14
N THR A 84 14.17 2.30 1.93
CA THR A 84 12.88 2.64 2.51
C THR A 84 12.15 3.64 1.63
N PHE A 85 10.84 3.79 1.87
CA PHE A 85 9.98 4.78 1.22
C PHE A 85 9.21 5.56 2.27
N LEU A 86 8.74 6.76 1.91
CA LEU A 86 7.86 7.52 2.80
C LEU A 86 6.45 6.91 2.79
N LEU A 87 6.02 6.34 3.93
CA LEU A 87 4.66 5.82 4.10
C LEU A 87 3.72 6.89 4.67
N THR A 88 2.63 7.18 3.97
CA THR A 88 1.62 8.17 4.36
C THR A 88 0.21 7.61 4.26
N PHE A 89 -0.70 8.12 5.09
CA PHE A 89 -2.11 7.71 5.13
C PHE A 89 -3.01 8.92 4.94
N ARG A 90 -4.06 8.78 4.13
CA ARG A 90 -5.02 9.85 3.84
C ARG A 90 -6.43 9.31 3.80
N GLN A 91 -7.38 10.08 4.32
CA GLN A 91 -8.80 9.85 4.11
C GLN A 91 -9.25 10.80 2.99
N VAL A 92 -9.84 10.25 1.95
CA VAL A 92 -10.30 10.99 0.76
C VAL A 92 -11.74 10.59 0.51
N ALA A 93 -12.64 11.57 0.44
CA ALA A 93 -14.02 11.31 0.06
C ALA A 93 -14.05 10.59 -1.29
N ALA A 94 -14.88 9.56 -1.43
CA ALA A 94 -14.95 8.74 -2.65
C ALA A 94 -15.13 9.58 -3.93
N GLU A 95 -15.82 10.71 -3.82
CA GLU A 95 -16.08 11.67 -4.90
C GLU A 95 -14.82 12.40 -5.40
N ALA A 96 -13.79 12.56 -4.55
CA ALA A 96 -12.55 13.25 -4.91
C ALA A 96 -11.54 12.33 -5.63
N LEU A 97 -11.62 11.01 -5.41
CA LEU A 97 -10.81 10.02 -6.14
C LEU A 97 -11.16 9.98 -7.63
N LEU A 98 -12.43 10.15 -7.97
CA LEU A 98 -12.94 10.11 -9.35
C LEU A 98 -12.56 11.35 -10.19
N ARG A 99 -12.15 12.46 -9.56
CA ARG A 99 -11.77 13.71 -10.27
C ARG A 99 -10.27 13.84 -10.52
N ALA A 100 -9.47 12.96 -9.93
CA ALA A 100 -8.01 12.95 -10.04
C ALA A 100 -7.49 11.98 -11.12
N VAL A 101 -8.40 11.29 -11.81
CA VAL A 101 -8.14 10.37 -12.94
C VAL A 101 -8.51 11.04 -14.25
#